data_AF-A0A927UMQ6-F1
#
_entry.id   AF-A0A927UMQ6-F1
#
_cell.length_a   1.000
_cell.length_b   1.000
_cell.length_c   1.000
_cell.angle_alpha   90.00
_cell.angle_beta   90.00
_cell.angle_gamma   90.00
#
_symmetry.space_group_name_H-M   'P 1'
#
loop_
_entity.id
_entity.type
_entity.pdbx_description
1 polymer ?
#
loop_
_entity_poly.entity_id
_entity_poly.type
_entity_poly.pdbx_seq_one_letter_code
_entity_poly.pdbx_strand_id
1 'polypeptide(L)'
;MDHIDLSKYFVEAKGYKTVRPRCDAEKLLKVILFAFIEQEFCSLREIEKLCRTDIRYMYLLDEMKAPSFATFGNFIRNELTNTIEQIFIDVNGYIFEQNEGLFQDIV
;
A
#
# COMPACT_ATOMS: atom_id res chain seq x y z
N MET A 1 -5.81 18.15 6.55
CA MET A 1 -5.32 17.64 5.26
C MET A 1 -6.15 16.42 4.97
N ASP A 2 -6.92 16.44 3.90
CA ASP A 2 -7.89 15.40 3.58
C ASP A 2 -7.17 14.09 3.25
N HIS A 3 -6.99 13.27 4.29
CA HIS A 3 -6.32 11.99 4.20
C HIS A 3 -7.26 11.02 3.47
N ILE A 4 -6.75 10.40 2.41
CA ILE A 4 -7.45 9.30 1.74
C ILE A 4 -7.75 8.23 2.79
N ASP A 5 -9.03 7.91 2.97
CA ASP A 5 -9.42 6.81 3.85
C ASP A 5 -9.07 5.47 3.20
N LEU A 6 -7.94 4.91 3.61
CA LEU A 6 -7.48 3.60 3.17
C LEU A 6 -8.22 2.46 3.88
N SER A 7 -8.95 2.73 4.96
CA SER A 7 -9.59 1.68 5.77
C SER A 7 -10.67 0.92 5.01
N LYS A 8 -11.28 1.56 4.00
CA LYS A 8 -12.28 0.95 3.11
C LYS A 8 -11.76 -0.22 2.26
N TYR A 9 -10.43 -0.35 2.12
CA TYR A 9 -9.81 -1.44 1.36
C TYR A 9 -9.42 -2.63 2.23
N PHE A 10 -9.60 -2.53 3.55
CA PHE A 10 -9.25 -3.61 4.48
C PHE A 10 -10.48 -4.45 4.80
N VAL A 11 -10.28 -5.77 4.88
CA VAL A 11 -11.32 -6.70 5.33
C VAL A 11 -11.77 -6.30 6.74
N GLU A 12 -13.07 -6.25 6.99
CA GLU A 12 -13.60 -6.02 8.33
C GLU A 12 -13.05 -7.06 9.31
N ALA A 13 -12.62 -6.61 10.48
CA ALA A 13 -12.07 -7.50 11.50
C ALA A 13 -13.15 -8.51 11.91
N LYS A 14 -13.04 -9.74 11.39
CA LYS A 14 -13.91 -10.85 11.76
C LYS A 14 -13.70 -11.17 13.23
N GLY A 15 -14.49 -10.63 14.16
CA GLY A 15 -14.78 -11.08 15.55
C GLY A 15 -13.64 -11.41 16.52
N TYR A 16 -12.56 -12.00 16.04
CA TYR A 16 -11.27 -12.25 16.64
C TYR A 16 -10.39 -11.06 16.30
N LYS A 17 -10.00 -10.29 17.32
CA LYS A 17 -9.04 -9.19 17.19
C LYS A 17 -7.82 -9.71 16.43
N THR A 18 -7.63 -9.30 15.18
CA THR A 18 -6.35 -9.51 14.49
C THR A 18 -5.30 -8.85 15.36
N VAL A 19 -4.33 -9.63 15.82
CA VAL A 19 -3.32 -9.19 16.81
C VAL A 19 -2.40 -8.09 16.24
N ARG A 20 -2.48 -7.82 14.93
CA ARG A 20 -1.69 -6.78 14.26
C ARG A 20 -2.47 -5.46 14.20
N PRO A 21 -1.91 -4.36 14.71
CA PRO A 21 -2.51 -3.03 14.56
C PRO A 21 -2.79 -2.71 13.09
N ARG A 22 -3.91 -2.03 12.81
CA ARG A 22 -4.25 -1.55 11.45
C ARG A 22 -3.17 -0.65 10.85
N CYS A 23 -2.38 0.03 11.68
CA CYS A 23 -1.22 0.82 11.25
C CYS A 23 -0.21 0.00 10.45
N ASP A 24 -0.06 -1.30 10.74
CA ASP A 24 0.83 -2.17 9.95
C ASP A 24 0.24 -2.40 8.55
N ALA A 25 -1.08 -2.62 8.44
CA ALA A 25 -1.78 -2.84 7.19
C ALA A 25 -1.71 -1.62 6.27
N GLU A 26 -1.90 -0.42 6.83
CA GLU A 26 -1.81 0.84 6.07
C GLU A 26 -0.39 1.09 5.54
N LYS A 27 0.64 0.85 6.38
CA LYS A 27 2.04 0.95 5.97
C LYS A 27 2.38 -0.05 4.86
N LEU A 28 1.91 -1.29 4.97
CA LEU A 28 2.08 -2.30 3.93
C LEU A 28 1.43 -1.88 2.61
N LEU A 29 0.20 -1.34 2.65
CA LEU A 29 -0.48 -0.85 1.45
C LEU A 29 0.27 0.30 0.79
N LYS A 30 0.72 1.28 1.58
CA LYS A 30 1.52 2.42 1.09
C LYS A 30 2.80 1.97 0.40
N VAL A 31 3.51 1.01 0.98
CA VAL A 31 4.73 0.43 0.38
C VAL A 31 4.42 -0.25 -0.96
N ILE A 32 3.34 -1.04 -1.05
CA ILE A 32 2.96 -1.72 -2.29
C ILE A 32 2.56 -0.71 -3.38
N LEU A 33 1.73 0.29 -3.03
CA LEU A 33 1.32 1.34 -3.96
C LEU A 33 2.52 2.17 -4.43
N PHE A 34 3.45 2.50 -3.53
CA PHE A 34 4.68 3.21 -3.90
C PHE A 34 5.52 2.39 -4.88
N ALA A 35 5.71 1.09 -4.63
CA ALA A 35 6.41 0.21 -5.55
C ALA A 35 5.73 0.14 -6.93
N PHE A 36 4.39 0.14 -6.98
CA PHE A 36 3.62 0.11 -8.21
C PHE A 36 3.74 1.41 -9.02
N ILE A 37 3.85 2.57 -8.34
CA ILE A 37 4.11 3.87 -8.98
C ILE A 37 5.52 3.91 -9.57
N GLU A 38 6.52 3.43 -8.85
CA GLU A 38 7.92 3.51 -9.29
C GLU A 38 8.25 2.52 -10.41
N GLN A 39 7.65 1.34 -10.35
CA GLN A 39 7.96 0.22 -11.22
C GLN A 39 6.66 -0.50 -11.55
N GLU A 40 6.26 -0.43 -12.81
CA GLU A 40 5.05 -1.10 -13.33
C GLU A 40 5.03 -2.60 -12.98
N PHE A 41 6.20 -3.23 -12.83
CA PHE A 41 6.34 -4.62 -12.37
C PHE A 41 7.46 -4.77 -11.33
N CYS A 42 7.09 -4.84 -10.04
CA CYS A 42 8.00 -5.13 -8.93
C CYS A 42 7.58 -6.41 -8.19
N SER A 43 8.52 -7.35 -8.02
CA SER A 43 8.23 -8.60 -7.28
C SER A 43 8.18 -8.35 -5.77
N LEU A 44 7.40 -9.15 -5.03
CA LEU A 44 7.36 -9.06 -3.56
C LEU A 44 8.72 -9.25 -2.88
N ARG A 45 9.66 -9.97 -3.53
CA ARG A 45 11.03 -10.14 -3.04
C ARG A 45 11.85 -8.87 -3.23
N GLU A 46 11.64 -8.15 -4.33
CA GLU A 46 12.30 -6.88 -4.55
C GLU A 46 11.73 -5.81 -3.60
N ILE A 47 10.41 -5.80 -3.37
CA ILE A 47 9.81 -4.93 -2.34
C ILE A 47 10.40 -5.21 -0.96
N GLU A 48 10.56 -6.48 -0.56
CA GLU A 48 11.24 -6.84 0.69
C GLU A 48 12.67 -6.30 0.76
N LYS A 49 13.43 -6.39 -0.34
CA LYS A 49 14.80 -5.90 -0.42
C LYS A 49 14.83 -4.37 -0.31
N LEU A 50 13.97 -3.66 -1.04
CA LEU A 50 13.84 -2.20 -0.99
C LEU A 50 13.49 -1.71 0.41
N CYS A 51 12.60 -2.42 1.12
CA CYS A 51 12.30 -2.16 2.54
C CYS A 51 13.52 -2.21 3.47
N ARG A 52 14.63 -2.83 3.05
CA ARG A 52 15.88 -2.95 3.83
C ARG A 52 16.99 -2.03 3.33
N THR A 53 16.88 -1.48 2.11
CA THR A 53 18.00 -0.78 1.48
C THR A 53 17.66 0.61 0.95
N ASP A 54 16.40 0.90 0.64
CA ASP A 54 15.96 2.19 0.11
C ASP A 54 15.31 3.04 1.21
N ILE A 55 15.83 4.24 1.42
CA ILE A 55 15.42 5.15 2.49
C ILE A 55 13.95 5.56 2.39
N ARG A 56 13.36 5.59 1.19
CA ARG A 56 11.95 5.97 0.99
C ARG A 56 11.04 4.87 1.52
N TYR A 57 11.39 3.61 1.25
CA TYR A 57 10.67 2.46 1.78
C TYR A 57 10.85 2.36 3.30
N MET A 58 12.07 2.59 3.82
CA MET A 58 12.30 2.67 5.27
C MET A 58 11.46 3.76 5.94
N TYR A 59 11.35 4.92 5.31
CA TYR A 59 10.52 6.02 5.80
C TYR A 59 9.03 5.65 5.82
N LEU A 60 8.52 5.02 4.77
CA LEU A 60 7.12 4.54 4.71
C LEU A 60 6.80 3.49 5.78
N LEU A 61 7.79 2.70 6.20
CA LEU A 61 7.65 1.74 7.28
C LEU A 61 7.58 2.39 8.67
N ASP A 62 8.14 3.58 8.84
CA ASP A 62 8.05 4.38 10.08
C ASP A 62 8.36 3.51 11.32
N GLU A 63 9.64 3.16 11.46
CA GLU A 63 10.22 2.27 12.49
C GLU A 63 9.72 0.82 12.50
N MET A 64 8.76 0.45 11.63
CA MET A 64 8.36 -0.94 11.45
C MET A 64 9.51 -1.75 10.85
N LYS A 65 9.79 -2.91 11.44
CA LYS A 65 10.76 -3.86 10.88
C LYS A 65 10.37 -4.23 9.45
N ALA A 66 11.34 -4.21 8.53
CA ALA A 66 11.17 -4.61 7.13
C ALA A 66 10.37 -5.93 7.00
N PRO A 67 9.18 -5.90 6.38
CA PRO A 67 8.35 -7.08 6.17
C PRO A 67 8.99 -8.07 5.20
N SER A 68 8.69 -9.35 5.37
CA SER A 68 9.10 -10.37 4.41
C SER A 68 8.18 -10.40 3.19
N PHE A 69 8.65 -10.94 2.06
CA PHE A 69 7.82 -11.18 0.87
C PHE A 69 6.55 -11.98 1.21
N ALA A 70 6.64 -12.93 2.15
CA ALA A 70 5.51 -13.73 2.61
C ALA A 70 4.49 -12.90 3.39
N THR A 71 4.94 -11.87 4.11
CA THR A 71 4.05 -10.92 4.81
C THR A 71 3.25 -10.12 3.80
N PHE A 72 3.88 -9.57 2.75
CA PHE A 72 3.18 -8.88 1.67
C PHE A 72 2.20 -9.80 0.94
N GLY A 73 2.61 -11.02 0.62
CA GLY A 73 1.73 -11.98 -0.07
C GLY A 73 0.51 -12.38 0.75
N ASN A 74 0.66 -12.53 2.07
CA ASN A 74 -0.46 -12.82 2.96
C ASN A 74 -1.38 -11.60 3.13
N PHE A 75 -0.81 -10.40 3.21
CA PHE A 75 -1.55 -9.16 3.28
C PHE A 75 -2.44 -8.98 2.03
N ILE A 76 -1.85 -9.05 0.83
CA ILE A 76 -2.60 -8.90 -0.43
C ILE A 76 -3.73 -9.94 -0.55
N ARG A 77 -3.48 -11.18 -0.12
CA ARG A 77 -4.46 -12.26 -0.26
C ARG A 77 -5.61 -12.20 0.75
N ASN A 78 -5.31 -11.81 1.98
CA ASN A 78 -6.23 -12.06 3.10
C ASN A 78 -6.75 -10.78 3.77
N GLU A 79 -6.06 -9.65 3.62
CA GLU A 79 -6.36 -8.41 4.34
C GLU A 79 -6.97 -7.34 3.44
N LEU A 80 -6.87 -7.48 2.11
CA LEU A 80 -7.45 -6.55 1.14
C LEU A 80 -8.79 -7.05 0.59
N THR A 81 -9.75 -6.15 0.42
CA THR A 81 -11.04 -6.40 -0.24
C THR A 81 -10.99 -6.22 -1.75
N ASN A 82 -9.98 -5.48 -2.24
CA ASN A 82 -9.80 -5.08 -3.63
C ASN A 82 -8.40 -5.47 -4.13
N THR A 83 -8.24 -5.61 -5.45
CA THR A 83 -6.91 -5.80 -6.04
C THR A 83 -6.07 -4.54 -5.93
N ILE A 84 -4.74 -4.67 -5.99
CA ILE A 84 -3.82 -3.53 -5.90
C ILE A 84 -4.07 -2.54 -7.05
N GLU A 85 -4.37 -3.05 -8.25
CA GLU A 85 -4.67 -2.23 -9.42
C GLU A 85 -5.93 -1.39 -9.22
N GLN A 86 -6.99 -1.98 -8.65
CA GLN A 86 -8.22 -1.23 -8.37
C GLN A 86 -7.98 -0.15 -7.31
N ILE A 87 -7.25 -0.49 -6.24
CA ILE A 87 -6.90 0.47 -5.19
C ILE A 87 -6.07 1.62 -5.78
N PHE A 88 -5.12 1.31 -6.65
CA PHE A 88 -4.29 2.30 -7.33
C PHE A 88 -5.11 3.26 -8.19
N ILE A 89 -6.02 2.74 -9.01
CA ILE A 89 -6.94 3.54 -9.82
C ILE A 89 -7.80 4.45 -8.93
N ASP A 90 -8.39 3.90 -7.86
CA ASP A 90 -9.25 4.67 -6.95
C ASP A 90 -8.49 5.77 -6.21
N VAL A 91 -7.28 5.47 -5.71
CA VAL A 91 -6.40 6.43 -5.02
C VAL A 91 -5.98 7.54 -5.98
N ASN A 92 -5.56 7.20 -7.19
CA ASN A 92 -5.19 8.19 -8.20
C ASN A 92 -6.39 9.02 -8.62
N GLY A 93 -7.55 8.41 -8.85
CA GLY A 93 -8.79 9.12 -9.16
C GLY A 93 -9.11 10.19 -8.11
N TYR A 94 -9.02 9.83 -6.83
CA TYR A 94 -9.15 10.81 -5.75
C TYR A 94 -8.08 11.92 -5.83
N ILE A 95 -6.81 11.57 -5.98
CA ILE A 95 -5.72 12.56 -6.09
C ILE A 95 -5.95 13.51 -7.28
N PHE A 96 -6.47 13.01 -8.39
CA PHE A 96 -6.77 13.78 -9.60
C PHE A 96 -7.95 14.72 -9.41
N GLU A 97 -9.03 14.25 -8.80
CA GLU A 97 -10.19 15.07 -8.44
C GLU A 97 -9.80 16.21 -7.50
N GLN A 98 -8.85 15.99 -6.58
CA GLN A 98 -8.33 17.02 -5.68
C GLN A 98 -7.31 17.98 -6.33
N ASN A 99 -6.72 17.64 -7.49
CA ASN A 99 -5.61 18.40 -8.11
C ASN A 99 -5.97 19.18 -9.39
N GLU A 100 -7.24 19.34 -9.76
CA GLU A 100 -7.68 20.09 -10.97
C GLU A 100 -6.84 19.81 -12.25
N GLY A 101 -6.55 18.55 -12.57
CA GLY A 101 -6.19 18.14 -13.94
C GLY A 101 -4.72 18.18 -14.40
N LEU A 102 -3.71 18.18 -13.51
CA LEU A 102 -2.29 18.34 -13.93
C LEU A 102 -1.52 17.08 -14.37
N PHE A 103 -2.09 15.86 -14.36
CA PHE A 103 -1.37 14.66 -14.84
C PHE A 103 -2.20 13.70 -15.72
N GLN A 104 -3.01 14.24 -16.65
CA GLN A 104 -3.74 13.40 -17.61
C GLN A 104 -2.84 12.58 -18.57
N ASP A 105 -1.53 12.82 -18.60
CA ASP A 105 -0.62 12.22 -19.59
C ASP A 105 0.20 11.02 -19.08
N ILE A 106 -0.07 10.48 -17.88
CA ILE A 106 0.76 9.41 -17.26
C ILE A 106 0.01 8.05 -17.17
N VAL A 107 -1.14 7.89 -17.83
CA VAL A 107 -1.81 6.57 -17.97
C VAL A 107 -2.15 6.31 -19.43
#